data_AF-A0AAW6DD81-F1
#
_entry.id   AF-A0AAW6DD81-F1
#
_cell.length_a   1.000
_cell.length_b   1.000
_cell.length_c   1.000
_cell.angle_alpha   90.00
_cell.angle_beta   90.00
_cell.angle_gamma   90.00
#
_symmetry.space_group_name_H-M   'P 1'
#
loop_
_entity.id
_entity.type
_entity.pdbx_description
1 polymer ?
#
loop_
_entity_poly.entity_id
_entity_poly.type
_entity_poly.pdbx_seq_one_letter_code
_entity_poly.pdbx_strand_id
1 'polypeptide(L)'
;MSEQPIKGLVFDMDGLLFDSERVVQKSWNEVGRQMGFGERFGDHIYHTIGFNVVRREQYFKEHVSPDFPMEEFTENTRQIYHRIMEEDGVDRKPGAEELLKYAKEHGYRLALATSSRELHAQLLLKKYGLFDYFDGAVYGNMVSAGKPDPEIYLKACASIQVLPEFAIALEDAPSGIRSAAAAGMRPVMIPDLVEPGEAVLELVWRRFDTLYDVIDLLESDFQNS
;
A
#
# COMPACT_ATOMS: atom_id res chain seq x y z
N MET A 1 27.23 15.36 0.88
CA MET A 1 26.52 15.54 -0.40
C MET A 1 25.17 16.14 -0.04
N SER A 2 24.73 17.21 -0.69
CA SER A 2 23.37 17.74 -0.50
C SER A 2 22.35 16.68 -0.88
N GLU A 3 21.26 16.54 -0.12
CA GLU A 3 20.14 15.68 -0.52
C GLU A 3 19.57 16.17 -1.87
N GLN A 4 19.14 15.23 -2.72
CA GLN A 4 18.53 15.56 -4.02
C GLN A 4 17.12 16.14 -3.78
N PRO A 5 16.69 17.16 -4.55
CA PRO A 5 15.37 17.75 -4.39
C PRO A 5 14.26 16.73 -4.68
N ILE A 6 13.12 16.86 -4.02
CA ILE A 6 11.93 16.04 -4.31
C ILE A 6 11.16 16.67 -5.47
N LYS A 7 10.81 15.87 -6.47
CA LYS A 7 10.02 16.30 -7.65
C LYS A 7 8.77 15.47 -7.86
N GLY A 8 8.74 14.25 -7.33
CA GLY A 8 7.59 13.37 -7.46
C GLY A 8 7.34 12.52 -6.23
N LEU A 9 6.07 12.19 -6.02
CA LEU A 9 5.61 11.30 -4.96
C LEU A 9 4.92 10.10 -5.63
N VAL A 10 5.34 8.89 -5.26
CA VAL A 10 4.70 7.66 -5.70
C VAL A 10 4.05 6.99 -4.50
N PHE A 11 2.73 6.84 -4.54
CA PHE A 11 1.93 6.34 -3.44
C PHE A 11 1.57 4.88 -3.68
N ASP A 12 1.70 4.02 -2.66
CA ASP A 12 0.85 2.83 -2.58
C ASP A 12 -0.63 3.24 -2.30
N MET A 13 -1.54 2.28 -2.16
CA MET A 13 -2.96 2.53 -1.97
C MET A 13 -3.52 1.83 -0.74
N ASP A 14 -3.28 0.53 -0.63
CA ASP A 14 -3.92 -0.35 0.36
C ASP A 14 -3.08 -0.31 1.63
N GLY A 15 -3.66 0.07 2.77
CA GLY A 15 -2.92 0.32 4.01
C GLY A 15 -2.29 1.73 4.08
N LEU A 16 -2.03 2.37 2.93
CA LEU A 16 -1.46 3.73 2.85
C LEU A 16 -2.49 4.85 2.67
N LEU A 17 -3.34 4.78 1.64
CA LEU A 17 -4.36 5.81 1.37
C LEU A 17 -5.70 5.43 2.01
N PHE A 18 -5.97 4.13 2.12
CA PHE A 18 -7.18 3.57 2.69
C PHE A 18 -6.83 2.53 3.75
N ASP A 19 -7.60 2.49 4.85
CA ASP A 19 -7.51 1.46 5.89
C ASP A 19 -8.19 0.14 5.42
N SER A 20 -7.76 -0.35 4.25
CA SER A 20 -8.35 -1.53 3.59
C SER A 20 -7.96 -2.84 4.29
N GLU A 21 -6.83 -2.89 4.97
CA GLU A 21 -6.39 -4.04 5.78
C GLU A 21 -7.36 -4.33 6.93
N ARG A 22 -7.99 -3.31 7.52
CA ARG A 22 -9.07 -3.51 8.50
C ARG A 22 -10.30 -4.20 7.90
N VAL A 23 -10.62 -3.92 6.63
CA VAL A 23 -11.72 -4.59 5.92
C VAL A 23 -11.36 -6.03 5.60
N VAL A 24 -10.11 -6.31 5.24
CA VAL A 24 -9.58 -7.68 5.08
C VAL A 24 -9.71 -8.43 6.40
N GLN A 25 -9.24 -7.87 7.51
CA GLN A 25 -9.33 -8.48 8.83
C GLN A 25 -10.78 -8.81 9.21
N LYS A 26 -11.72 -7.88 9.01
CA LYS A 26 -13.17 -8.10 9.23
C LYS A 26 -13.70 -9.24 8.36
N SER A 27 -13.32 -9.29 7.09
CA SER A 27 -13.76 -10.36 6.18
C SER A 27 -13.26 -11.74 6.63
N TRP A 28 -12.02 -11.80 7.13
CA TRP A 28 -11.42 -13.04 7.64
C TRP A 28 -12.05 -13.49 8.96
N ASN A 29 -12.36 -12.57 9.88
CA ASN A 29 -13.12 -12.90 11.10
C ASN A 29 -14.47 -13.52 10.77
N GLU A 30 -15.21 -12.90 9.84
CA GLU A 30 -16.55 -13.37 9.47
C GLU A 30 -16.51 -14.76 8.80
N VAL A 31 -15.61 -14.96 7.83
CA VAL A 31 -15.46 -16.27 7.17
C VAL A 31 -14.89 -17.31 8.12
N GLY A 32 -13.89 -16.96 8.93
CA GLY A 32 -13.33 -17.85 9.94
C GLY A 32 -14.39 -18.34 10.93
N ARG A 33 -15.30 -17.46 11.37
CA ARG A 33 -16.46 -17.83 12.19
C ARG A 33 -17.41 -18.78 11.46
N GLN A 34 -17.74 -18.49 10.19
CA GLN A 34 -18.62 -19.34 9.37
C GLN A 34 -18.03 -20.74 9.13
N MET A 35 -16.71 -20.84 8.98
CA MET A 35 -15.99 -22.09 8.75
C MET A 35 -15.57 -22.81 10.05
N GLY A 36 -15.87 -22.25 11.22
CA GLY A 36 -15.59 -22.87 12.52
C GLY A 36 -14.15 -22.68 13.04
N PHE A 37 -13.36 -21.77 12.47
CA PHE A 37 -12.01 -21.44 12.93
C PHE A 37 -11.97 -20.37 14.05
N GLY A 38 -13.09 -19.73 14.35
CA GLY A 38 -13.27 -18.84 15.51
C GLY A 38 -13.45 -17.36 15.17
N GLU A 39 -13.80 -16.57 16.19
CA GLU A 39 -14.22 -15.16 16.09
C GLU A 39 -13.08 -14.18 15.72
N ARG A 40 -11.84 -14.56 15.99
CA ARG A 40 -10.64 -13.71 15.81
C ARG A 40 -9.73 -14.19 14.66
N PHE A 41 -10.30 -14.89 13.69
CA PHE A 41 -9.51 -15.49 12.60
C PHE A 41 -8.76 -14.45 11.73
N GLY A 42 -9.24 -13.21 11.69
CA GLY A 42 -8.58 -12.08 11.05
C GLY A 42 -7.23 -11.70 11.67
N ASP A 43 -6.92 -12.11 12.91
CA ASP A 43 -5.61 -11.84 13.53
C ASP A 43 -4.46 -12.53 12.79
N HIS A 44 -4.73 -13.53 11.94
CA HIS A 44 -3.70 -14.10 11.07
C HIS A 44 -3.12 -13.09 10.08
N ILE A 45 -3.77 -11.94 9.84
CA ILE A 45 -3.26 -10.88 8.95
C ILE A 45 -1.90 -10.35 9.41
N TYR A 46 -1.68 -10.21 10.74
CA TYR A 46 -0.42 -9.72 11.32
C TYR A 46 0.80 -10.60 10.99
N HIS A 47 0.56 -11.84 10.59
CA HIS A 47 1.62 -12.81 10.24
C HIS A 47 1.78 -13.01 8.74
N THR A 48 0.87 -12.45 7.92
CA THR A 48 0.82 -12.71 6.47
C THR A 48 0.98 -11.44 5.62
N ILE A 49 1.12 -10.27 6.24
CA ILE A 49 1.37 -9.01 5.54
C ILE A 49 2.63 -9.12 4.66
N GLY A 50 2.50 -8.70 3.41
CA GLY A 50 3.54 -8.79 2.40
C GLY A 50 3.83 -10.20 1.87
N PHE A 51 3.03 -11.22 2.23
CA PHE A 51 3.15 -12.55 1.64
C PHE A 51 2.53 -12.57 0.25
N ASN A 52 3.15 -13.31 -0.68
CA ASN A 52 2.48 -13.71 -1.90
C ASN A 52 1.47 -14.84 -1.60
N VAL A 53 0.64 -15.17 -2.60
CA VAL A 53 -0.42 -16.19 -2.47
C VAL A 53 0.13 -17.53 -1.99
N VAL A 54 1.26 -17.98 -2.55
CA VAL A 54 1.89 -19.27 -2.22
C VAL A 54 2.35 -19.30 -0.77
N ARG A 55 3.04 -18.25 -0.31
CA ARG A 55 3.53 -18.16 1.08
C ARG A 55 2.37 -18.03 2.08
N ARG A 56 1.31 -17.32 1.70
CA ARG A 56 0.10 -17.20 2.53
C ARG A 56 -0.62 -18.54 2.67
N GLU A 57 -0.78 -19.28 1.58
CA GLU A 57 -1.31 -20.64 1.61
C GLU A 57 -0.48 -21.57 2.49
N GLN A 58 0.85 -21.54 2.36
CA GLN A 58 1.74 -22.33 3.19
C GLN A 58 1.59 -21.99 4.67
N TYR A 59 1.50 -20.70 5.01
CA TYR A 59 1.29 -20.25 6.39
C TYR A 59 0.01 -20.84 7.00
N PHE A 60 -1.12 -20.77 6.28
CA PHE A 60 -2.39 -21.31 6.78
C PHE A 60 -2.35 -22.83 6.93
N LYS A 61 -1.67 -23.54 6.01
CA LYS A 61 -1.46 -24.99 6.12
C LYS A 61 -0.65 -25.38 7.36
N GLU A 62 0.36 -24.58 7.70
CA GLU A 62 1.23 -24.84 8.84
C GLU A 62 0.62 -24.43 10.19
N HIS A 63 -0.08 -23.28 10.24
CA HIS A 63 -0.48 -22.65 11.49
C HIS A 63 -1.97 -22.82 11.83
N VAL A 64 -2.80 -23.26 10.88
CA VAL A 64 -4.24 -23.48 11.10
C VAL A 64 -4.62 -24.94 10.90
N SER A 65 -4.40 -25.50 9.70
CA SER A 65 -4.67 -26.91 9.41
C SER A 65 -3.96 -27.37 8.14
N PRO A 66 -3.31 -28.55 8.11
CA PRO A 66 -2.68 -29.08 6.89
C PRO A 66 -3.63 -29.16 5.69
N ASP A 67 -4.92 -29.40 5.95
CA ASP A 67 -5.99 -29.46 4.94
C ASP A 67 -6.80 -28.15 4.88
N PHE A 68 -6.21 -27.01 5.24
CA PHE A 68 -6.91 -25.73 5.24
C PHE A 68 -7.49 -25.42 3.85
N PRO A 69 -8.81 -25.18 3.73
CA PRO A 69 -9.51 -25.00 2.45
C PRO A 69 -9.25 -23.60 1.87
N MET A 70 -8.03 -23.34 1.41
CA MET A 70 -7.58 -22.02 0.95
C MET A 70 -8.43 -21.45 -0.17
N GLU A 71 -8.87 -22.28 -1.12
CA GLU A 71 -9.67 -21.83 -2.26
C GLU A 71 -11.05 -21.32 -1.81
N GLU A 72 -11.76 -22.13 -1.01
CA GLU A 72 -13.05 -21.75 -0.43
C GLU A 72 -12.93 -20.52 0.49
N PHE A 73 -11.90 -20.49 1.35
CA PHE A 73 -11.64 -19.35 2.21
C PHE A 73 -11.40 -18.07 1.41
N THR A 74 -10.59 -18.14 0.35
CA THR A 74 -10.28 -16.97 -0.51
C THR A 74 -11.52 -16.47 -1.25
N GLU A 75 -12.36 -17.37 -1.78
CA GLU A 75 -13.57 -16.97 -2.49
C GLU A 75 -14.61 -16.35 -1.53
N ASN A 76 -14.84 -16.97 -0.37
CA ASN A 76 -15.77 -16.45 0.63
C ASN A 76 -15.30 -15.11 1.19
N THR A 77 -14.01 -14.97 1.51
CA THR A 77 -13.47 -13.69 2.02
C THR A 77 -13.56 -12.59 0.99
N ARG A 78 -13.34 -12.88 -0.29
CA ARG A 78 -13.52 -11.93 -1.39
C ARG A 78 -14.96 -11.42 -1.47
N GLN A 79 -15.95 -12.30 -1.35
CA GLN A 79 -17.36 -11.92 -1.36
C GLN A 79 -17.72 -11.03 -0.16
N ILE A 80 -17.28 -11.41 1.05
CA ILE A 80 -17.52 -10.63 2.27
C ILE A 80 -16.81 -9.27 2.22
N TYR A 81 -15.57 -9.23 1.72
CA TYR A 81 -14.82 -7.98 1.51
C TYR A 81 -15.59 -7.02 0.60
N HIS A 82 -16.07 -7.48 -0.56
CA HIS A 82 -16.84 -6.65 -1.48
C HIS A 82 -18.14 -6.13 -0.84
N ARG A 83 -18.86 -6.99 -0.11
CA ARG A 83 -20.05 -6.57 0.63
C ARG A 83 -19.76 -5.47 1.65
N ILE A 84 -18.72 -5.62 2.47
CA ILE A 84 -18.33 -4.58 3.45
C ILE A 84 -17.95 -3.28 2.73
N MET A 85 -17.20 -3.35 1.63
CA MET A 85 -16.82 -2.17 0.85
C MET A 85 -18.01 -1.43 0.20
N GLU A 86 -19.06 -2.17 -0.15
CA GLU A 86 -20.30 -1.62 -0.70
C GLU A 86 -21.19 -1.00 0.38
N GLU A 87 -21.37 -1.69 1.51
CA GLU A 87 -22.26 -1.29 2.61
C GLU A 87 -21.63 -0.20 3.50
N ASP A 88 -20.42 -0.45 3.99
CA ASP A 88 -19.73 0.40 4.97
C ASP A 88 -18.69 1.32 4.32
N GLY A 89 -18.11 0.89 3.19
CA GLY A 89 -16.95 1.55 2.60
C GLY A 89 -15.65 1.25 3.35
N VAL A 90 -14.67 2.12 3.16
CA VAL A 90 -13.36 2.11 3.82
C VAL A 90 -12.99 3.51 4.30
N ASP A 91 -12.27 3.59 5.40
CA ASP A 91 -11.76 4.85 5.91
C ASP A 91 -10.51 5.29 5.12
N ARG A 92 -10.35 6.60 4.94
CA ARG A 92 -9.11 7.18 4.42
C ARG A 92 -8.08 7.24 5.54
N LYS A 93 -6.81 7.00 5.22
CA LYS A 93 -5.72 7.13 6.19
C LYS A 93 -5.49 8.61 6.54
N PRO A 94 -5.09 8.93 7.78
CA PRO A 94 -4.89 10.31 8.22
C PRO A 94 -3.87 11.06 7.33
N GLY A 95 -4.29 12.20 6.78
CA GLY A 95 -3.45 13.06 5.92
C GLY A 95 -3.42 12.66 4.44
N ALA A 96 -4.15 11.61 4.02
CA ALA A 96 -4.09 11.13 2.64
C ALA A 96 -4.56 12.17 1.62
N GLU A 97 -5.72 12.80 1.83
CA GLU A 97 -6.23 13.83 0.92
C GLU A 97 -5.41 15.11 1.02
N GLU A 98 -5.02 15.49 2.23
CA GLU A 98 -4.27 16.71 2.51
C GLU A 98 -2.89 16.69 1.88
N LEU A 99 -2.17 15.57 1.95
CA LEU A 99 -0.88 15.40 1.31
C LEU A 99 -1.00 15.44 -0.22
N LEU A 100 -2.00 14.74 -0.79
CA LEU A 100 -2.26 14.78 -2.24
C LEU A 100 -2.53 16.22 -2.71
N LYS A 101 -3.39 16.93 -2.00
CA LYS A 101 -3.73 18.33 -2.30
C LYS A 101 -2.52 19.23 -2.19
N TYR A 102 -1.80 19.19 -1.06
CA TYR A 102 -0.60 19.99 -0.84
C TYR A 102 0.42 19.76 -1.96
N ALA A 103 0.67 18.49 -2.32
CA ALA A 103 1.65 18.15 -3.31
C ALA A 103 1.27 18.68 -4.71
N LYS A 104 -0.02 18.70 -5.07
CA LYS A 104 -0.49 19.33 -6.31
C LYS A 104 -0.37 20.85 -6.30
N GLU A 105 -0.72 21.49 -5.19
CA GLU A 105 -0.63 22.95 -5.04
C GLU A 105 0.82 23.46 -5.18
N HIS A 106 1.80 22.63 -4.82
CA HIS A 106 3.23 22.94 -4.89
C HIS A 106 3.95 22.36 -6.12
N GLY A 107 3.21 21.80 -7.09
CA GLY A 107 3.75 21.41 -8.38
C GLY A 107 4.51 20.07 -8.40
N TYR A 108 4.38 19.24 -7.36
CA TYR A 108 4.91 17.88 -7.38
C TYR A 108 4.10 16.99 -8.34
N ARG A 109 4.78 16.02 -8.95
CA ARG A 109 4.15 15.02 -9.82
C ARG A 109 3.75 13.80 -9.01
N LEU A 110 2.50 13.34 -9.13
CA LEU A 110 1.98 12.27 -8.29
C LEU A 110 1.69 11.02 -9.11
N ALA A 111 2.21 9.86 -8.68
CA ALA A 111 1.87 8.58 -9.27
C ALA A 111 1.28 7.62 -8.25
N LEU A 112 0.39 6.74 -8.70
CA LEU A 112 -0.05 5.57 -7.93
C LEU A 112 0.78 4.33 -8.35
N ALA A 113 1.19 3.51 -7.38
CA ALA A 113 1.85 2.23 -7.59
C ALA A 113 1.24 1.17 -6.66
N THR A 114 0.15 0.53 -7.08
CA THR A 114 -0.62 -0.43 -6.26
C THR A 114 -0.59 -1.84 -6.82
N SER A 115 -0.54 -2.85 -5.93
CA SER A 115 -0.69 -4.26 -6.32
C SER A 115 -2.15 -4.62 -6.67
N SER A 116 -3.10 -3.73 -6.37
CA SER A 116 -4.51 -3.90 -6.71
C SER A 116 -4.75 -3.87 -8.22
N ARG A 117 -5.82 -4.53 -8.66
CA ARG A 117 -6.26 -4.50 -10.06
C ARG A 117 -6.79 -3.10 -10.40
N GLU A 118 -6.54 -2.68 -11.65
CA GLU A 118 -6.92 -1.36 -12.16
C GLU A 118 -8.37 -0.98 -11.86
N LEU A 119 -9.34 -1.82 -12.24
CA LEU A 119 -10.76 -1.50 -12.05
C LEU A 119 -11.11 -1.25 -10.57
N HIS A 120 -10.55 -2.04 -9.65
CA HIS A 120 -10.79 -1.88 -8.23
C HIS A 120 -10.20 -0.56 -7.69
N ALA A 121 -8.92 -0.32 -7.98
CA ALA A 121 -8.23 0.89 -7.55
C ALA A 121 -8.90 2.16 -8.08
N GLN A 122 -9.27 2.18 -9.37
CA GLN A 122 -9.94 3.34 -9.96
C GLN A 122 -11.32 3.61 -9.37
N LEU A 123 -12.15 2.58 -9.19
CA LEU A 123 -13.48 2.76 -8.59
C LEU A 123 -13.37 3.28 -7.17
N LEU A 124 -12.43 2.75 -6.38
CA LEU A 124 -12.21 3.19 -5.02
C LEU A 124 -11.73 4.64 -4.97
N LEU A 125 -10.66 4.98 -5.69
CA LEU A 125 -10.14 6.35 -5.74
C LEU A 125 -11.20 7.35 -6.23
N LYS A 126 -12.03 7.00 -7.22
CA LYS A 126 -13.11 7.86 -7.70
C LYS A 126 -14.22 8.03 -6.67
N LYS A 127 -14.62 6.95 -5.98
CA LYS A 127 -15.61 7.00 -4.89
C LYS A 127 -15.22 8.01 -3.80
N TYR A 128 -13.92 8.12 -3.51
CA TYR A 128 -13.38 9.03 -2.48
C TYR A 128 -12.82 10.35 -3.03
N GLY A 129 -13.00 10.63 -4.32
CA GLY A 129 -12.53 11.88 -4.93
C GLY A 129 -11.01 12.03 -5.01
N LEU A 130 -10.25 10.94 -4.89
CA LEU A 130 -8.78 10.96 -4.89
C LEU A 130 -8.16 10.69 -6.27
N PHE A 131 -8.94 10.19 -7.23
CA PHE A 131 -8.42 9.74 -8.53
C PHE A 131 -7.72 10.85 -9.33
N ASP A 132 -8.31 12.06 -9.35
CA ASP A 132 -7.86 13.15 -10.21
C ASP A 132 -6.58 13.86 -9.70
N TYR A 133 -6.08 13.51 -8.50
CA TYR A 133 -4.79 14.02 -8.02
C TYR A 133 -3.61 13.38 -8.76
N PHE A 134 -3.75 12.14 -9.23
CA PHE A 134 -2.65 11.37 -9.82
C PHE A 134 -2.39 11.74 -11.29
N ASP A 135 -1.15 12.09 -11.60
CA ASP A 135 -0.66 12.34 -12.96
C ASP A 135 -0.37 11.03 -13.73
N GLY A 136 -0.20 9.92 -13.01
CA GLY A 136 0.03 8.59 -13.56
C GLY A 136 -0.30 7.49 -12.57
N ALA A 137 -0.52 6.27 -13.06
CA ALA A 137 -0.82 5.12 -12.21
C ALA A 137 -0.30 3.83 -12.83
N VAL A 138 0.17 2.91 -11.97
CA VAL A 138 0.53 1.55 -12.33
C VAL A 138 -0.18 0.60 -11.36
N TYR A 139 -0.89 -0.36 -11.95
CA TYR A 139 -1.70 -1.35 -11.23
C TYR A 139 -1.03 -2.73 -11.29
N GLY A 140 -1.44 -3.64 -10.42
CA GLY A 140 -0.84 -4.98 -10.33
C GLY A 140 -0.92 -5.79 -11.63
N ASN A 141 -1.96 -5.57 -12.46
CA ASN A 141 -2.11 -6.21 -13.76
C ASN A 141 -1.27 -5.57 -14.89
N MET A 142 -0.44 -4.56 -14.59
CA MET A 142 0.43 -3.88 -15.55
C MET A 142 1.92 -4.25 -15.38
N VAL A 143 2.25 -5.14 -14.45
CA VAL A 143 3.61 -5.59 -14.15
C VAL A 143 3.77 -7.09 -14.36
N SER A 144 4.98 -7.51 -14.72
CA SER A 144 5.35 -8.92 -14.86
C SER A 144 5.68 -9.56 -13.51
N ALA A 145 6.22 -8.77 -12.58
CA ALA A 145 6.49 -9.16 -11.20
C ALA A 145 5.95 -8.11 -10.21
N GLY A 146 5.25 -8.57 -9.18
CA GLY A 146 4.78 -7.71 -8.10
C GLY A 146 5.87 -7.37 -7.09
N LYS A 147 5.57 -6.46 -6.15
CA LYS A 147 6.42 -6.11 -5.01
C LYS A 147 6.88 -7.40 -4.30
N PRO A 148 8.18 -7.59 -3.99
CA PRO A 148 9.23 -6.57 -3.88
C PRO A 148 10.02 -6.27 -5.16
N ASP A 149 9.63 -6.77 -6.33
CA ASP A 149 10.28 -6.40 -7.59
C ASP A 149 10.11 -4.88 -7.86
N PRO A 150 11.15 -4.15 -8.33
CA PRO A 150 11.08 -2.69 -8.51
C PRO A 150 10.23 -2.24 -9.72
N GLU A 151 9.80 -3.16 -10.60
CA GLU A 151 9.13 -2.84 -11.86
C GLU A 151 7.97 -1.84 -11.70
N ILE A 152 7.14 -2.00 -10.66
CA ILE A 152 5.98 -1.15 -10.44
C ILE A 152 6.37 0.31 -10.16
N TYR A 153 7.39 0.55 -9.33
CA TYR A 153 7.86 1.90 -8.99
C TYR A 153 8.63 2.54 -10.15
N LEU A 154 9.41 1.76 -10.89
CA LEU A 154 10.09 2.24 -12.10
C LEU A 154 9.08 2.71 -13.14
N LYS A 155 8.02 1.93 -13.38
CA LYS A 155 6.92 2.31 -14.28
C LYS A 155 6.14 3.51 -13.75
N ALA A 156 5.89 3.59 -12.44
CA ALA A 156 5.17 4.71 -11.86
C ALA A 156 5.95 6.03 -12.02
N CYS A 157 7.25 6.02 -11.72
CA CYS A 157 8.16 7.15 -11.98
C CYS A 157 8.14 7.56 -13.47
N ALA A 158 8.25 6.59 -14.38
CA ALA A 158 8.21 6.84 -15.82
C ALA A 158 6.87 7.46 -16.26
N SER A 159 5.74 7.03 -15.69
CA SER A 159 4.41 7.55 -16.03
C SER A 159 4.23 9.04 -15.72
N ILE A 160 4.99 9.55 -14.75
CA ILE A 160 4.97 10.97 -14.35
C ILE A 160 6.20 11.74 -14.82
N GLN A 161 7.09 11.09 -15.57
CA GLN A 161 8.32 11.64 -16.13
C GLN A 161 9.29 12.16 -15.05
N VAL A 162 9.38 11.48 -13.91
CA VAL A 162 10.32 11.77 -12.82
C VAL A 162 11.33 10.63 -12.72
N LEU A 163 12.62 10.94 -12.59
CA LEU A 163 13.63 9.89 -12.34
C LEU A 163 13.52 9.41 -10.88
N PRO A 164 13.75 8.11 -10.60
CA PRO A 164 13.59 7.55 -9.26
C PRO A 164 14.34 8.32 -8.15
N GLU A 165 15.55 8.80 -8.42
CA GLU A 165 16.37 9.57 -7.47
C GLU A 165 15.75 10.91 -7.02
N PHE A 166 14.82 11.47 -7.81
CA PHE A 166 14.06 12.68 -7.47
C PHE A 166 12.67 12.37 -6.92
N ALA A 167 12.34 11.10 -6.67
CA ALA A 167 11.04 10.69 -6.17
C ALA A 167 11.13 10.07 -4.78
N ILE A 168 10.09 10.31 -3.98
CA ILE A 168 9.84 9.56 -2.75
C ILE A 168 8.75 8.53 -3.00
N ALA A 169 8.88 7.36 -2.39
CA ALA A 169 7.85 6.32 -2.41
C ALA A 169 7.19 6.24 -1.03
N LEU A 170 5.88 6.42 -0.96
CA LEU A 170 5.12 6.33 0.29
C LEU A 170 4.53 4.92 0.39
N GLU A 171 4.79 4.23 1.50
CA GLU A 171 4.49 2.81 1.68
C GLU A 171 4.21 2.46 3.15
N ASP A 172 3.32 1.51 3.37
CA ASP A 172 3.05 0.90 4.67
C ASP A 172 3.67 -0.50 4.79
N ALA A 173 3.90 -1.17 3.65
CA ALA A 173 4.27 -2.58 3.63
C ALA A 173 5.78 -2.82 3.38
N PRO A 174 6.39 -3.82 4.07
CA PRO A 174 7.79 -4.20 3.84
C PRO A 174 8.17 -4.58 2.41
N SER A 175 7.26 -5.23 1.66
CA SER A 175 7.48 -5.58 0.24
C SER A 175 7.58 -4.33 -0.62
N GLY A 176 6.78 -3.32 -0.32
CA GLY A 176 6.79 -2.01 -0.95
C GLY A 176 8.06 -1.22 -0.72
N ILE A 177 8.48 -1.11 0.54
CA ILE A 177 9.76 -0.46 0.89
C ILE A 177 10.94 -1.09 0.13
N ARG A 178 11.00 -2.43 0.07
CA ARG A 178 12.03 -3.15 -0.72
C ARG A 178 11.96 -2.82 -2.21
N SER A 179 10.76 -2.80 -2.79
CA SER A 179 10.52 -2.49 -4.19
C SER A 179 10.96 -1.06 -4.54
N ALA A 180 10.57 -0.09 -3.73
CA ALA A 180 10.96 1.31 -3.90
C ALA A 180 12.47 1.53 -3.76
N ALA A 181 13.09 0.92 -2.74
CA ALA A 181 14.54 0.99 -2.55
C ALA A 181 15.29 0.39 -3.75
N ALA A 182 14.86 -0.78 -4.22
CA ALA A 182 15.44 -1.43 -5.40
C ALA A 182 15.24 -0.63 -6.69
N ALA A 183 14.20 0.20 -6.77
CA ALA A 183 13.98 1.12 -7.88
C ALA A 183 14.89 2.37 -7.84
N GLY A 184 15.68 2.56 -6.77
CA GLY A 184 16.53 3.74 -6.59
C GLY A 184 15.79 4.97 -6.08
N MET A 185 14.58 4.80 -5.53
CA MET A 185 13.81 5.86 -4.89
C MET A 185 14.20 6.04 -3.43
N ARG A 186 13.67 7.09 -2.80
CA ARG A 186 13.70 7.30 -1.34
C ARG A 186 12.42 6.73 -0.69
N PRO A 187 12.46 5.59 0.01
CA PRO A 187 11.27 5.02 0.63
C PRO A 187 10.91 5.76 1.92
N VAL A 188 9.65 6.18 2.02
CA VAL A 188 9.05 6.79 3.20
C VAL A 188 8.02 5.82 3.74
N MET A 189 8.21 5.36 4.98
CA MET A 189 7.36 4.38 5.61
C MET A 189 6.30 5.04 6.51
N ILE A 190 5.04 4.69 6.30
CA ILE A 190 3.90 5.03 7.16
C ILE A 190 3.25 3.70 7.58
N PRO A 191 3.71 3.09 8.69
CA PRO A 191 3.25 1.77 9.10
C PRO A 191 1.74 1.71 9.34
N ASP A 192 1.14 0.57 9.01
CA ASP A 192 -0.27 0.29 9.31
C ASP A 192 -0.42 -0.74 10.44
N LEU A 193 -0.53 -2.02 10.12
CA LEU A 193 -0.81 -3.08 11.11
C LEU A 193 0.44 -3.73 11.71
N VAL A 194 1.58 -3.70 11.02
CA VAL A 194 2.77 -4.47 11.40
C VAL A 194 4.02 -3.61 11.35
N GLU A 195 4.82 -3.73 12.40
CA GLU A 195 6.14 -3.11 12.48
C GLU A 195 7.12 -3.79 11.51
N PRO A 196 7.88 -3.01 10.72
CA PRO A 196 8.93 -3.55 9.86
C PRO A 196 10.04 -4.21 10.71
N GLY A 197 10.58 -5.32 10.22
CA GLY A 197 11.82 -5.87 10.78
C GLY A 197 13.04 -4.99 10.49
N GLU A 198 14.13 -5.19 11.22
CA GLU A 198 15.37 -4.38 11.12
C GLU A 198 15.90 -4.24 9.68
N ALA A 199 15.95 -5.33 8.92
CA ALA A 199 16.42 -5.31 7.54
C ALA A 199 15.59 -4.43 6.60
N VAL A 200 14.31 -4.20 6.92
CA VAL A 200 13.45 -3.27 6.16
C VAL A 200 13.72 -1.84 6.60
N LEU A 201 13.89 -1.61 7.90
CA LEU A 201 14.20 -0.30 8.47
C LEU A 201 15.50 0.28 7.90
N GLU A 202 16.50 -0.55 7.60
CA GLU A 202 17.73 -0.12 6.93
C GLU A 202 17.51 0.47 5.52
N LEU A 203 16.41 0.12 4.86
CA LEU A 203 16.04 0.62 3.54
C LEU A 203 15.14 1.87 3.60
N VAL A 204 14.59 2.18 4.78
CA VAL A 204 13.68 3.32 4.95
C VAL A 204 14.49 4.60 5.03
N TRP A 205 14.19 5.56 4.16
CA TRP A 205 14.82 6.89 4.19
C TRP A 205 14.22 7.78 5.29
N ARG A 206 12.89 7.75 5.45
CA ARG A 206 12.17 8.41 6.53
C ARG A 206 10.98 7.55 6.98
N ARG A 207 10.66 7.62 8.26
CA ARG A 207 9.48 6.97 8.83
C ARG A 207 8.63 8.02 9.53
N PHE A 208 7.33 7.94 9.32
CA PHE A 208 6.34 8.81 9.93
C PHE A 208 5.18 7.98 10.47
N ASP A 209 4.39 8.59 11.35
CA ASP A 209 3.21 7.95 11.91
C ASP A 209 1.98 8.16 11.01
N THR A 210 1.93 9.27 10.27
CA THR A 210 0.83 9.62 9.38
C THR A 210 1.30 10.28 8.09
N LEU A 211 0.39 10.47 7.13
CA LEU A 211 0.70 11.22 5.91
C LEU A 211 0.74 12.74 6.14
N TYR A 212 0.28 13.24 7.28
CA TYR A 212 0.44 14.66 7.64
C TYR A 212 1.92 15.02 7.83
N ASP A 213 2.69 14.15 8.48
CA ASP A 213 4.10 14.42 8.79
C ASP A 213 4.97 14.52 7.51
N VAL A 214 4.50 13.96 6.40
CA VAL A 214 5.15 14.08 5.10
C VAL A 214 5.02 15.50 4.54
N ILE A 215 3.97 16.24 4.89
CA ILE A 215 3.79 17.64 4.47
C ILE A 215 4.92 18.49 5.06
N ASP A 216 5.24 18.31 6.34
CA ASP A 216 6.32 19.04 7.04
C ASP A 216 7.69 18.77 6.38
N LEU A 217 7.91 17.53 5.92
CA LEU A 217 9.09 17.16 5.14
C LEU A 217 9.16 17.93 3.81
N LEU A 218 8.06 18.01 3.07
CA LEU A 218 8.02 18.71 1.79
C LEU A 218 8.20 20.22 1.96
N GLU A 219 7.61 20.82 3.00
CA GLU A 219 7.81 22.23 3.33
C GLU A 219 9.28 22.56 3.57
N SER A 220 9.98 21.67 4.27
CA SER A 220 11.42 21.82 4.55
C SER A 220 12.27 21.68 3.29
N ASP A 221 11.94 20.74 2.39
CA ASP A 221 12.65 20.56 1.10
C ASP A 221 12.44 21.77 0.18
N PHE A 222 11.21 22.31 0.15
CA PHE A 222 10.86 23.47 -0.67
C PHE A 222 11.57 24.74 -0.24
N GLN A 223 11.73 24.98 1.06
CA GLN A 223 12.46 26.15 1.58
C GLN A 223 13.97 26.11 1.29
N ASN A 224 14.52 24.92 1.00
CA ASN A 224 15.94 24.71 0.73
C ASN A 224 16.28 24.57 -0.77
N SER A 225 15.28 24.65 -1.66
CA SER A 225 15.39 24.52 -3.12
C SER A 225 15.35 25.87 -3.84
#